data_AF-A0A2N6AZX4-F1
#
_entry.id   AF-A0A2N6AZX4-F1
#
_cell.length_a   1.000
_cell.length_b   1.000
_cell.length_c   1.000
_cell.angle_alpha   90.00
_cell.angle_beta   90.00
_cell.angle_gamma   90.00
#
_symmetry.space_group_name_H-M   'P 1'
#
loop_
_entity.id
_entity.type
_entity.pdbx_description
1 polymer ?
#
loop_
_entity_poly.entity_id
_entity_poly.type
_entity_poly.pdbx_seq_one_letter_code
_entity_poly.pdbx_strand_id
1 'polypeptide(L)'
;MRKTKSLTGLIIGALTLLGAGTAVAGPVEFSADAKITQPGAGAQTGTLYVSERGMRLEAEHNGRKIVEIRLPKEQVNRILFPDDKTYVEMPLPPGMTAGATQKDKPCETSEMIACEQGDDEELDGAKLQTWTVKPTGAPSGIKVWWDATRKMPIRQMFPDGRSIQATMKGSETFADRSVERWEISFQMPGAPAQTGTILHDPEYGLNVFEGLPGGMQRELRNVKMGAPDAALFEVPEGYTMMGQPPQDAQQMQQPQPQQVQPQQMQHPQMQRPQQPYPYGGSAGYPAPQPQAYGQPYPAPYPRQPYPAQPYPPQPYPGQPYPAPYGAAPGQPPR
;
A
#
# COMPACT_ATOMS: atom_id res chain seq x y z
N MET A 1 13.84 -17.84 34.41
CA MET A 1 14.13 -17.16 33.13
C MET A 1 13.15 -17.66 32.07
N ARG A 2 12.06 -16.94 31.79
CA ARG A 2 11.11 -17.28 30.73
C ARG A 2 11.52 -16.52 29.46
N LYS A 3 11.91 -17.24 28.42
CA LYS A 3 12.15 -16.68 27.07
C LYS A 3 10.79 -16.41 26.43
N THR A 4 10.39 -15.16 26.39
CA THR A 4 9.26 -14.68 25.60
C THR A 4 9.66 -14.73 24.13
N LYS A 5 9.12 -15.70 23.37
CA LYS A 5 9.24 -15.71 21.91
C LYS A 5 8.19 -14.74 21.36
N SER A 6 8.64 -13.60 20.85
CA SER A 6 7.79 -12.69 20.10
C SER A 6 7.56 -13.29 18.71
N LEU A 7 6.33 -13.69 18.40
CA LEU A 7 5.89 -14.01 17.04
C LEU A 7 5.41 -12.71 16.39
N THR A 8 6.28 -12.10 15.60
CA THR A 8 5.90 -11.00 14.70
C THR A 8 5.27 -11.64 13.46
N GLY A 9 3.94 -11.56 13.36
CA GLY A 9 3.19 -11.99 12.17
C GLY A 9 3.56 -11.12 10.97
N LEU A 10 4.13 -11.75 9.94
CA LEU A 10 4.45 -11.08 8.69
C LEU A 10 3.22 -11.09 7.79
N ILE A 11 2.44 -10.02 7.84
CA ILE A 11 1.32 -9.82 6.93
C ILE A 11 1.83 -8.93 5.82
N ILE A 12 2.26 -9.56 4.73
CA ILE A 12 2.44 -8.84 3.46
C ILE A 12 1.02 -8.56 2.95
N GLY A 13 0.40 -7.52 3.50
CA GLY A 13 -0.85 -6.96 3.00
C GLY A 13 -0.58 -6.42 1.60
N ALA A 14 -0.81 -7.24 0.58
CA ALA A 14 -0.76 -6.83 -0.81
C ALA A 14 -2.03 -6.04 -1.14
N LEU A 15 -2.03 -4.75 -0.80
CA LEU A 15 -2.90 -3.80 -1.46
C LEU A 15 -2.26 -3.52 -2.83
N THR A 16 -2.64 -4.29 -3.84
CA THR A 16 -2.26 -4.08 -5.24
C THR A 16 -3.16 -3.02 -5.85
N LEU A 17 -2.67 -1.79 -5.95
CA LEU A 17 -3.25 -0.78 -6.83
C LEU A 17 -2.69 -1.04 -8.24
N LEU A 18 -3.55 -1.67 -9.03
CA LEU A 18 -3.31 -2.22 -10.36
C LEU A 18 -2.82 -1.13 -11.32
N GLY A 19 -1.62 -1.31 -11.87
CA GLY A 19 -1.24 -0.70 -13.14
C GLY A 19 -1.96 -1.45 -14.25
N ALA A 20 -2.45 -0.73 -15.24
CA ALA A 20 -3.08 -1.32 -16.41
C ALA A 20 -2.64 -0.55 -17.65
N GLY A 21 -2.57 -1.22 -18.79
CA GLY A 21 -2.01 -0.65 -20.01
C GLY A 21 -2.56 -1.39 -21.21
N THR A 22 -1.94 -1.17 -22.36
CA THR A 22 -2.60 -1.38 -23.65
C THR A 22 -2.56 -2.82 -24.15
N ALA A 23 -3.74 -3.31 -24.55
CA ALA A 23 -4.03 -4.23 -25.64
C ALA A 23 -3.06 -5.40 -25.97
N VAL A 24 -2.58 -6.14 -24.96
CA VAL A 24 -2.26 -7.57 -25.16
C VAL A 24 -3.44 -8.36 -24.61
N ALA A 25 -4.09 -9.16 -25.45
CA ALA A 25 -5.19 -10.03 -25.03
C ALA A 25 -4.62 -11.18 -24.19
N GLY A 26 -4.37 -10.92 -22.91
CA GLY A 26 -3.84 -11.88 -21.94
C GLY A 26 -3.34 -11.16 -20.68
N PRO A 27 -3.26 -11.86 -19.53
CA PRO A 27 -2.54 -11.37 -18.36
C PRO A 27 -1.13 -10.94 -18.74
N VAL A 28 -0.64 -9.83 -18.19
CA VAL A 28 0.74 -9.41 -18.42
C VAL A 28 1.66 -10.44 -17.75
N GLU A 29 2.34 -11.24 -18.56
CA GLU A 29 3.28 -12.26 -18.08
C GLU A 29 4.70 -11.72 -18.07
N PHE A 30 5.37 -11.87 -16.94
CA PHE A 30 6.73 -11.37 -16.77
C PHE A 30 7.44 -12.02 -15.59
N SER A 31 8.76 -11.82 -15.54
CA SER A 31 9.57 -11.97 -14.34
C SER A 31 10.27 -10.67 -13.98
N ALA A 32 10.53 -10.42 -12.70
CA ALA A 32 11.20 -9.22 -12.23
C ALA A 32 11.89 -9.45 -10.88
N ASP A 33 12.89 -8.62 -10.59
CA ASP A 33 13.39 -8.48 -9.23
C ASP A 33 12.48 -7.53 -8.47
N ALA A 34 11.94 -7.98 -7.34
CA ALA A 34 11.07 -7.22 -6.48
C ALA A 34 11.83 -6.71 -5.24
N LYS A 35 11.68 -5.43 -4.92
CA LYS A 35 12.17 -4.83 -3.69
C LYS A 35 11.02 -4.16 -2.94
N ILE A 36 10.86 -4.53 -1.67
CA ILE A 36 9.87 -3.94 -0.77
C ILE A 36 10.62 -3.32 0.39
N THR A 37 10.35 -2.04 0.67
CA THR A 37 10.90 -1.33 1.83
C THR A 37 9.76 -0.81 2.68
N GLN A 38 9.88 -0.92 4.00
CA GLN A 38 8.88 -0.42 4.94
C GLN A 38 9.59 0.30 6.10
N PRO A 39 9.03 1.37 6.67
CA PRO A 39 9.67 2.02 7.81
C PRO A 39 9.81 1.09 9.00
N GLY A 40 10.98 1.10 9.63
CA GLY A 40 11.27 0.25 10.79
C GLY A 40 11.56 -1.22 10.45
N ALA A 41 11.44 -1.63 9.18
CA ALA A 41 11.83 -2.95 8.71
C ALA A 41 13.01 -2.86 7.73
N GLY A 42 13.76 -3.95 7.61
CA GLY A 42 14.75 -4.08 6.54
C GLY A 42 14.09 -4.14 5.16
N ALA A 43 14.84 -3.79 4.12
CA ALA A 43 14.40 -4.04 2.76
C ALA A 43 14.27 -5.55 2.53
N GLN A 44 13.16 -5.96 1.94
CA GLN A 44 12.91 -7.33 1.48
C GLN A 44 13.12 -7.37 -0.03
N THR A 45 13.92 -8.32 -0.49
CA THR A 45 14.18 -8.55 -1.92
C THR A 45 13.75 -9.95 -2.30
N GLY A 46 13.31 -10.11 -3.54
CA GLY A 46 12.92 -11.39 -4.10
C GLY A 46 12.78 -11.36 -5.60
N THR A 47 12.43 -12.50 -6.19
CA THR A 47 12.10 -12.61 -7.61
C THR A 47 10.62 -12.90 -7.75
N LEU A 48 9.95 -12.10 -8.57
CA LEU A 48 8.53 -12.19 -8.88
C LEU A 48 8.36 -12.82 -10.26
N TYR A 49 7.44 -13.76 -10.37
CA TYR A 49 6.98 -14.35 -11.63
C TYR A 49 5.46 -14.21 -11.70
N VAL A 50 4.96 -13.71 -12.82
CA VAL A 50 3.52 -13.54 -13.08
C VAL A 50 3.20 -14.24 -14.40
N SER A 51 2.17 -15.08 -14.37
CA SER A 51 1.64 -15.79 -15.55
C SER A 51 0.13 -15.88 -15.47
N GLU A 52 -0.51 -16.42 -16.52
CA GLU A 52 -1.94 -16.76 -16.47
C GLU A 52 -2.30 -17.80 -15.40
N ARG A 53 -1.30 -18.58 -14.95
CA ARG A 53 -1.49 -19.61 -13.93
C ARG A 53 -1.56 -19.02 -12.54
N GLY A 54 -0.78 -17.97 -12.29
CA GLY A 54 -0.58 -17.49 -10.94
C GLY A 54 0.50 -16.44 -10.78
N MET A 55 0.80 -16.17 -9.51
CA MET A 55 1.94 -15.36 -9.09
C MET A 55 2.86 -16.24 -8.26
N ARG A 56 4.16 -16.16 -8.50
CA ARG A 56 5.18 -16.76 -7.63
C ARG A 56 6.12 -15.67 -7.12
N LEU A 57 6.33 -15.60 -5.82
CA LEU A 57 7.33 -14.75 -5.18
C LEU A 57 8.34 -15.65 -4.46
N GLU A 58 9.60 -15.57 -4.89
CA GLU A 58 10.72 -16.19 -4.20
C GLU A 58 11.45 -15.12 -3.40
N ALA A 59 11.55 -15.27 -2.08
CA ALA A 59 12.21 -14.29 -1.22
C ALA A 59 12.95 -14.96 -0.07
N GLU A 60 13.83 -14.20 0.57
CA GLU A 60 14.48 -14.62 1.82
C GLU A 60 13.90 -13.85 3.00
N HIS A 61 13.55 -14.55 4.07
CA HIS A 61 13.07 -13.96 5.31
C HIS A 61 13.84 -14.55 6.50
N ASN A 62 14.59 -13.71 7.20
CA ASN A 62 15.43 -14.10 8.35
C ASN A 62 16.41 -15.24 8.00
N GLY A 63 17.06 -15.18 6.83
CA GLY A 63 18.00 -16.20 6.37
C GLY A 63 17.37 -17.48 5.83
N ARG A 64 16.02 -17.56 5.79
CA ARG A 64 15.30 -18.73 5.26
C ARG A 64 14.66 -18.38 3.93
N LYS A 65 14.85 -19.24 2.94
CA LYS A 65 14.16 -19.12 1.65
C LYS A 65 12.70 -19.47 1.82
N ILE A 66 11.83 -18.64 1.26
CA ILE A 66 10.39 -18.85 1.22
C ILE A 66 9.94 -18.64 -0.22
N VAL A 67 9.07 -19.51 -0.69
CA VAL A 67 8.43 -19.38 -1.98
C VAL A 67 6.93 -19.33 -1.77
N GLU A 68 6.29 -18.25 -2.18
CA GLU A 68 4.84 -18.09 -2.17
C GLU A 68 4.31 -18.28 -3.60
N ILE A 69 3.32 -19.16 -3.78
CA ILE A 69 2.66 -19.41 -5.06
C ILE A 69 1.16 -19.19 -4.88
N ARG A 70 0.62 -18.17 -5.55
CA ARG A 70 -0.81 -17.84 -5.55
C ARG A 70 -1.44 -18.34 -6.84
N LEU A 71 -2.45 -19.20 -6.70
CA LEU A 71 -3.15 -19.87 -7.79
C LEU A 71 -4.65 -19.52 -7.71
N PRO A 72 -5.10 -18.40 -8.31
CA PRO A 72 -6.47 -17.92 -8.17
C PRO A 72 -7.51 -18.84 -8.79
N LYS A 73 -7.18 -19.50 -9.91
CA LYS A 73 -8.09 -20.49 -10.54
C LYS A 73 -8.34 -21.69 -9.61
N GLU A 74 -7.37 -22.03 -8.78
CA GLU A 74 -7.46 -23.09 -7.77
C GLU A 74 -7.93 -22.58 -6.40
N GLN A 75 -8.02 -21.25 -6.20
CA GLN A 75 -8.34 -20.60 -4.91
C GLN A 75 -7.37 -20.97 -3.77
N VAL A 76 -6.09 -21.23 -4.09
CA VAL A 76 -5.08 -21.62 -3.10
C VAL A 76 -3.85 -20.73 -3.12
N ASN A 77 -3.27 -20.54 -1.93
CA ASN A 77 -1.95 -19.96 -1.71
C ASN A 77 -1.06 -21.05 -1.11
N ARG A 78 0.04 -21.39 -1.79
CA ARG A 78 1.02 -22.35 -1.32
C ARG A 78 2.25 -21.60 -0.83
N ILE A 79 2.66 -21.87 0.41
CA ILE A 79 3.92 -21.36 0.96
C ILE A 79 4.86 -22.54 1.14
N LEU A 80 5.93 -22.55 0.36
CA LEU A 80 6.95 -23.59 0.33
C LEU A 80 8.16 -23.15 1.17
N PHE A 81 8.71 -24.11 1.90
CA PHE A 81 9.93 -24.01 2.69
C PHE A 81 10.98 -24.93 2.06
N PRO A 82 11.82 -24.44 1.13
CA PRO A 82 12.70 -25.30 0.34
C PRO A 82 13.73 -26.08 1.15
N ASP A 83 14.27 -25.49 2.21
CA ASP A 83 15.27 -26.13 3.07
C ASP A 83 14.71 -27.38 3.76
N ASP A 84 13.43 -27.35 4.12
CA ASP A 84 12.73 -28.43 4.81
C ASP A 84 12.02 -29.38 3.83
N LYS A 85 11.94 -29.01 2.53
CA LYS A 85 11.06 -29.64 1.53
C LYS A 85 9.65 -29.84 2.05
N THR A 86 9.10 -28.79 2.65
CA THR A 86 7.71 -28.80 3.12
C THR A 86 6.93 -27.64 2.55
N TYR A 87 5.61 -27.72 2.59
CA TYR A 87 4.75 -26.61 2.22
C TYR A 87 3.46 -26.59 3.04
N VAL A 88 2.85 -25.41 3.14
CA VAL A 88 1.47 -25.26 3.60
C VAL A 88 0.61 -24.76 2.46
N GLU A 89 -0.64 -25.22 2.42
CA GLU A 89 -1.66 -24.71 1.53
C GLU A 89 -2.74 -24.01 2.35
N MET A 90 -3.09 -22.80 1.94
CA MET A 90 -4.12 -21.99 2.57
C MET A 90 -5.09 -21.51 1.49
N PRO A 91 -6.39 -21.35 1.81
CA PRO A 91 -7.32 -20.75 0.87
C PRO A 91 -6.89 -19.30 0.56
N LEU A 92 -7.02 -18.90 -0.71
CA LEU A 92 -6.89 -17.49 -1.06
C LEU A 92 -8.07 -16.71 -0.50
N PRO A 93 -7.84 -15.52 0.10
CA PRO A 93 -8.93 -14.62 0.44
C PRO A 93 -9.77 -14.28 -0.81
N PRO A 94 -11.11 -14.20 -0.67
CA PRO A 94 -11.98 -13.81 -1.78
C PRO A 94 -11.54 -12.49 -2.41
N GLY A 95 -11.51 -12.43 -3.74
CA GLY A 95 -11.13 -11.23 -4.48
C GLY A 95 -9.63 -11.06 -4.76
N MET A 96 -8.76 -11.98 -4.29
CA MET A 96 -7.38 -12.02 -4.76
C MET A 96 -7.32 -12.60 -6.19
N THR A 97 -6.75 -11.83 -7.11
CA THR A 97 -6.42 -12.27 -8.48
C THR A 97 -4.90 -12.36 -8.63
N ALA A 98 -4.41 -13.24 -9.51
CA ALA A 98 -2.99 -13.33 -9.81
C ALA A 98 -2.66 -12.30 -10.88
N GLY A 99 -1.72 -11.42 -10.52
CA GLY A 99 -1.27 -10.37 -11.42
C GLY A 99 -2.34 -9.30 -11.69
N ALA A 100 -1.90 -8.24 -12.35
CA ALA A 100 -2.80 -7.24 -12.90
C ALA A 100 -3.46 -7.82 -14.16
N THR A 101 -4.62 -8.46 -14.02
CA THR A 101 -5.45 -8.72 -15.20
C THR A 101 -5.94 -7.37 -15.70
N GLN A 102 -5.53 -6.97 -16.90
CA GLN A 102 -6.02 -5.74 -17.52
C GLN A 102 -7.50 -5.91 -17.83
N LYS A 103 -8.36 -5.25 -17.06
CA LYS A 103 -9.80 -5.20 -17.33
C LYS A 103 -10.10 -3.95 -18.15
N ASP A 104 -11.04 -4.03 -19.09
CA ASP A 104 -11.43 -2.85 -19.90
C ASP A 104 -12.34 -1.88 -19.11
N LYS A 105 -12.94 -2.38 -18.03
CA LYS A 105 -13.86 -1.68 -17.13
C LYS A 105 -13.50 -2.00 -15.67
N PRO A 106 -13.86 -1.14 -14.70
CA PRO A 106 -13.45 -1.32 -13.31
C PRO A 106 -14.04 -2.58 -12.65
N CYS A 107 -15.24 -3.01 -13.07
CA CYS A 107 -15.89 -4.21 -12.56
C CYS A 107 -16.87 -4.83 -13.57
N GLU A 108 -17.31 -6.04 -13.27
CA GLU A 108 -18.46 -6.68 -13.91
C GLU A 108 -19.53 -6.95 -12.86
N THR A 109 -20.80 -6.76 -13.23
CA THR A 109 -21.92 -7.08 -12.34
C THR A 109 -21.96 -8.59 -12.06
N SER A 110 -22.09 -8.94 -10.79
CA SER A 110 -22.16 -10.30 -10.27
C SER A 110 -23.07 -10.34 -9.04
N GLU A 111 -23.31 -11.53 -8.47
CA GLU A 111 -24.07 -11.68 -7.22
C GLU A 111 -23.46 -10.92 -6.03
N MET A 112 -22.15 -10.63 -6.09
CA MET A 112 -21.40 -9.98 -5.01
C MET A 112 -21.22 -8.47 -5.22
N ILE A 113 -21.35 -7.98 -6.45
CA ILE A 113 -21.04 -6.59 -6.81
C ILE A 113 -21.97 -6.14 -7.94
N ALA A 114 -22.72 -5.05 -7.73
CA ALA A 114 -23.36 -4.31 -8.79
C ALA A 114 -22.39 -3.28 -9.37
N CYS A 115 -22.29 -3.22 -10.69
CA CYS A 115 -21.41 -2.32 -11.42
C CYS A 115 -22.25 -1.54 -12.44
N GLU A 116 -22.43 -0.24 -12.21
CA GLU A 116 -23.27 0.62 -13.04
C GLU A 116 -22.40 1.71 -13.68
N GLN A 117 -22.43 1.80 -15.01
CA GLN A 117 -21.77 2.88 -15.73
C GLN A 117 -22.65 4.13 -15.68
N GLY A 118 -22.05 5.26 -15.32
CA GLY A 118 -22.66 6.58 -15.42
C GLY A 118 -22.17 7.32 -16.67
N ASP A 119 -22.38 8.64 -16.69
CA ASP A 119 -21.92 9.48 -17.78
C ASP A 119 -20.40 9.66 -17.77
N ASP A 120 -19.82 9.83 -18.96
CA ASP A 120 -18.42 10.21 -19.09
C ASP A 120 -18.21 11.62 -18.51
N GLU A 121 -17.15 11.79 -17.73
CA GLU A 121 -16.76 13.06 -17.11
C GLU A 121 -15.34 13.44 -17.55
N GLU A 122 -15.05 14.74 -17.65
CA GLU A 122 -13.70 15.23 -17.90
C GLU A 122 -13.04 15.64 -16.57
N LEU A 123 -11.84 15.12 -16.31
CA LEU A 123 -11.04 15.47 -15.14
C LEU A 123 -9.61 15.76 -15.60
N ASP A 124 -9.11 16.95 -15.29
CA ASP A 124 -7.75 17.41 -15.65
C ASP A 124 -7.41 17.22 -17.15
N GLY A 125 -8.42 17.41 -18.03
CA GLY A 125 -8.30 17.26 -19.48
C GLY A 125 -8.37 15.81 -19.99
N ALA A 126 -8.54 14.82 -19.11
CA ALA A 126 -8.77 13.43 -19.47
C ALA A 126 -10.27 13.12 -19.48
N LYS A 127 -10.75 12.48 -20.55
CA LYS A 127 -12.11 11.92 -20.60
C LYS A 127 -12.13 10.58 -19.87
N LEU A 128 -12.98 10.48 -18.85
CA LEU A 128 -13.06 9.34 -17.95
C LEU A 128 -14.48 8.79 -17.94
N GLN A 129 -14.59 7.47 -17.90
CA GLN A 129 -15.88 6.82 -17.67
C GLN A 129 -16.19 6.86 -16.18
N THR A 130 -17.40 7.26 -15.83
CA THR A 130 -17.86 7.19 -14.45
C THR A 130 -18.52 5.85 -14.18
N TRP A 131 -18.23 5.26 -13.03
CA TRP A 131 -18.82 4.00 -12.59
C TRP A 131 -19.25 4.08 -11.13
N THR A 132 -20.32 3.38 -10.78
CA THR A 132 -20.72 3.11 -9.40
C THR A 132 -20.52 1.63 -9.11
N VAL A 133 -19.66 1.32 -8.15
CA VAL A 133 -19.33 -0.05 -7.72
C VAL A 133 -19.95 -0.29 -6.35
N LYS A 134 -20.99 -1.12 -6.28
CA LYS A 134 -21.73 -1.39 -5.04
C LYS A 134 -21.63 -2.87 -4.66
N PRO A 135 -20.84 -3.22 -3.63
CA PRO A 135 -20.86 -4.56 -3.06
C PRO A 135 -22.26 -4.91 -2.52
N THR A 136 -22.67 -6.16 -2.69
CA THR A 136 -23.94 -6.67 -2.16
C THR A 136 -24.00 -6.48 -0.64
N GLY A 137 -25.10 -5.93 -0.13
CA GLY A 137 -25.28 -5.60 1.28
C GLY A 137 -24.67 -4.27 1.74
N ALA A 138 -23.88 -3.58 0.90
CA ALA A 138 -23.39 -2.25 1.23
C ALA A 138 -24.52 -1.19 1.12
N PRO A 139 -24.57 -0.20 2.03
CA PRO A 139 -25.60 0.84 1.99
C PRO A 139 -25.48 1.74 0.75
N SER A 140 -24.26 1.87 0.21
CA SER A 140 -23.93 2.77 -0.90
C SER A 140 -22.71 2.26 -1.67
N GLY A 141 -22.60 2.66 -2.94
CA GLY A 141 -21.51 2.29 -3.83
C GLY A 141 -20.35 3.27 -3.82
N ILE A 142 -19.18 2.80 -4.25
CA ILE A 142 -17.99 3.60 -4.51
C ILE A 142 -18.12 4.22 -5.90
N LYS A 143 -17.95 5.53 -6.04
CA LYS A 143 -17.89 6.19 -7.35
C LYS A 143 -16.45 6.10 -7.87
N VAL A 144 -16.27 5.64 -9.10
CA VAL A 144 -14.96 5.41 -9.74
C VAL A 144 -14.93 6.18 -11.06
N TRP A 145 -13.87 6.95 -11.26
CA TRP A 145 -13.55 7.56 -12.56
C TRP A 145 -12.45 6.76 -13.21
N TRP A 146 -12.77 6.16 -14.34
CA TRP A 146 -11.98 5.17 -15.03
C TRP A 146 -11.40 5.75 -16.32
N ASP A 147 -10.07 5.74 -16.46
CA ASP A 147 -9.43 6.01 -17.74
C ASP A 147 -9.45 4.73 -18.56
N ALA A 148 -10.28 4.67 -19.60
CA ALA A 148 -10.40 3.51 -20.47
C ALA A 148 -9.14 3.27 -21.34
N THR A 149 -8.34 4.31 -21.59
CA THR A 149 -7.09 4.22 -22.36
C THR A 149 -6.02 3.55 -21.51
N ARG A 150 -5.86 4.00 -20.27
CA ARG A 150 -4.92 3.45 -19.29
C ARG A 150 -5.48 2.28 -18.52
N LYS A 151 -6.76 1.94 -18.69
CA LYS A 151 -7.46 0.87 -17.98
C LYS A 151 -7.28 0.95 -16.45
N MET A 152 -7.26 2.16 -15.88
CA MET A 152 -6.97 2.37 -14.46
C MET A 152 -7.93 3.38 -13.81
N PRO A 153 -8.17 3.29 -12.49
CA PRO A 153 -8.96 4.30 -11.79
C PRO A 153 -8.12 5.55 -11.58
N ILE A 154 -8.59 6.68 -12.10
CA ILE A 154 -7.99 8.00 -11.86
C ILE A 154 -8.52 8.62 -10.57
N ARG A 155 -9.79 8.35 -10.24
CA ARG A 155 -10.38 8.80 -8.97
C ARG A 155 -11.32 7.75 -8.40
N GLN A 156 -11.35 7.66 -7.08
CA GLN A 156 -12.32 6.88 -6.33
C GLN A 156 -12.88 7.74 -5.20
N MET A 157 -14.20 7.74 -5.03
CA MET A 157 -14.88 8.38 -3.91
C MET A 157 -15.72 7.35 -3.17
N PHE A 158 -15.43 7.23 -1.88
CA PHE A 158 -16.13 6.34 -0.97
C PHE A 158 -17.30 7.06 -0.33
N PRO A 159 -18.38 6.33 0.05
CA PRO A 159 -19.54 6.95 0.68
C PRO A 159 -19.28 7.68 2.00
N ASP A 160 -18.20 7.32 2.69
CA ASP A 160 -17.77 7.96 3.94
C ASP A 160 -16.99 9.26 3.71
N GLY A 161 -16.87 9.72 2.46
CA GLY A 161 -16.16 10.93 2.08
C GLY A 161 -14.66 10.74 1.87
N ARG A 162 -14.12 9.53 2.07
CA ARG A 162 -12.75 9.24 1.64
C ARG A 162 -12.64 9.32 0.12
N SER A 163 -11.49 9.77 -0.37
CA SER A 163 -11.20 9.72 -1.80
C SER A 163 -9.75 9.38 -2.09
N ILE A 164 -9.53 8.79 -3.25
CA ILE A 164 -8.22 8.51 -3.82
C ILE A 164 -8.21 9.16 -5.19
N GLN A 165 -7.19 9.95 -5.51
CA GLN A 165 -7.04 10.58 -6.83
C GLN A 165 -5.60 10.44 -7.32
N ALA A 166 -5.45 10.00 -8.56
CA ALA A 166 -4.19 9.96 -9.29
C ALA A 166 -4.06 11.20 -10.18
N THR A 167 -2.90 11.86 -10.12
CA THR A 167 -2.57 13.01 -10.97
C THR A 167 -1.28 12.73 -11.72
N MET A 168 -1.32 12.81 -13.05
CA MET A 168 -0.14 12.63 -13.90
C MET A 168 0.79 13.83 -13.75
N LYS A 169 2.06 13.60 -13.45
CA LYS A 169 3.08 14.65 -13.20
C LYS A 169 4.05 14.81 -14.36
N GLY A 170 4.25 13.79 -15.17
CA GLY A 170 5.07 13.79 -16.37
C GLY A 170 5.51 12.38 -16.75
N SER A 171 6.43 12.28 -17.70
CA SER A 171 7.14 11.04 -18.02
C SER A 171 8.60 11.12 -17.54
N GLU A 172 9.18 10.00 -17.11
CA GLU A 172 10.57 9.89 -16.71
C GLU A 172 11.18 8.53 -17.10
N THR A 173 12.49 8.37 -16.92
CA THR A 173 13.15 7.07 -17.11
C THR A 173 13.38 6.41 -15.75
N PHE A 174 12.96 5.15 -15.62
CA PHE A 174 13.14 4.34 -14.42
C PHE A 174 13.59 2.93 -14.79
N ALA A 175 14.75 2.50 -14.27
CA ALA A 175 15.33 1.18 -14.55
C ALA A 175 15.35 0.82 -16.05
N ASP A 176 15.81 1.75 -16.89
CA ASP A 176 15.89 1.65 -18.35
C ASP A 176 14.54 1.60 -19.09
N ARG A 177 13.45 2.02 -18.42
CA ARG A 177 12.09 2.04 -18.98
C ARG A 177 11.55 3.47 -19.00
N SER A 178 10.77 3.78 -20.03
CA SER A 178 9.98 5.02 -20.07
C SER A 178 8.72 4.82 -19.24
N VAL A 179 8.52 5.63 -18.21
CA VAL A 179 7.39 5.52 -17.29
C VAL A 179 6.65 6.85 -17.17
N GLU A 180 5.34 6.80 -16.93
CA GLU A 180 4.55 7.92 -16.44
C GLU A 180 4.70 8.03 -14.92
N ARG A 181 4.99 9.22 -14.41
CA ARG A 181 5.02 9.53 -12.99
C ARG A 181 3.65 10.04 -12.56
N TRP A 182 3.06 9.36 -11.59
CA TRP A 182 1.77 9.69 -11.00
C TRP A 182 1.93 10.02 -9.52
N GLU A 183 1.24 11.07 -9.07
CA GLU A 183 1.04 11.37 -7.65
C GLU A 183 -0.32 10.86 -7.23
N ILE A 184 -0.38 10.05 -6.16
CA ILE A 184 -1.63 9.53 -5.62
C ILE A 184 -1.96 10.25 -4.33
N SER A 185 -3.06 10.97 -4.29
CA SER A 185 -3.58 11.65 -3.11
C SER A 185 -4.66 10.80 -2.44
N PHE A 186 -4.49 10.53 -1.15
CA PHE A 186 -5.46 9.90 -0.26
C PHE A 186 -6.06 10.97 0.64
N GLN A 187 -7.35 11.23 0.47
CA GLN A 187 -8.08 12.20 1.28
C GLN A 187 -8.98 11.45 2.26
N MET A 188 -8.86 11.81 3.53
CA MET A 188 -9.68 11.31 4.62
C MET A 188 -10.53 12.45 5.18
N PRO A 189 -11.80 12.24 5.54
CA PRO A 189 -12.61 13.27 6.19
C PRO A 189 -11.92 13.83 7.44
N GLY A 190 -11.75 15.14 7.49
CA GLY A 190 -11.17 15.84 8.64
C GLY A 190 -9.65 15.67 8.84
N ALA A 191 -8.94 15.03 7.90
CA ALA A 191 -7.49 14.86 7.95
C ALA A 191 -6.81 15.52 6.74
N PRO A 192 -5.55 15.99 6.86
CA PRO A 192 -4.76 16.42 5.71
C PRO A 192 -4.63 15.28 4.69
N ALA A 193 -4.61 15.64 3.40
CA ALA A 193 -4.33 14.69 2.35
C ALA A 193 -2.94 14.08 2.54
N GLN A 194 -2.83 12.78 2.29
CA GLN A 194 -1.56 12.07 2.25
C GLN A 194 -1.24 11.72 0.81
N THR A 195 0.03 11.81 0.41
CA THR A 195 0.45 11.54 -0.97
C THR A 195 1.38 10.35 -1.08
N GLY A 196 1.30 9.69 -2.23
CA GLY A 196 2.20 8.65 -2.69
C GLY A 196 2.64 8.91 -4.12
N THR A 197 3.51 8.04 -4.63
CA THR A 197 4.01 8.08 -6.00
C THR A 197 3.80 6.72 -6.66
N ILE A 198 3.33 6.71 -7.90
CA ILE A 198 3.33 5.52 -8.76
C ILE A 198 4.18 5.84 -9.99
N LEU A 199 5.04 4.91 -10.38
CA LEU A 199 5.67 4.93 -11.70
C LEU A 199 5.02 3.83 -12.54
N HIS A 200 4.31 4.27 -13.56
CA HIS A 200 3.51 3.43 -14.43
C HIS A 200 4.21 3.27 -15.78
N ASP A 201 4.48 2.05 -16.19
CA ASP A 201 4.95 1.73 -17.52
C ASP A 201 3.75 1.57 -18.46
N PRO A 202 3.51 2.52 -19.40
CA PRO A 202 2.35 2.48 -20.27
C PRO A 202 2.46 1.43 -21.38
N GLU A 203 3.67 0.98 -21.74
CA GLU A 203 3.89 -0.02 -22.80
C GLU A 203 3.32 -1.38 -22.37
N TYR A 204 3.46 -1.72 -21.09
CA TYR A 204 3.02 -3.00 -20.54
C TYR A 204 1.88 -2.88 -19.53
N GLY A 205 1.54 -1.66 -19.14
CA GLY A 205 0.52 -1.43 -18.13
C GLY A 205 0.93 -1.86 -16.74
N LEU A 206 2.18 -1.63 -16.35
CA LEU A 206 2.74 -2.14 -15.11
C LEU A 206 3.13 -1.00 -14.18
N ASN A 207 2.74 -1.09 -12.91
CA ASN A 207 3.33 -0.21 -11.90
C ASN A 207 4.69 -0.80 -11.51
N VAL A 208 5.77 -0.18 -11.98
CA VAL A 208 7.15 -0.62 -11.69
C VAL A 208 7.70 -0.01 -10.40
N PHE A 209 7.02 1.00 -9.87
CA PHE A 209 7.28 1.54 -8.54
C PHE A 209 5.99 2.05 -7.89
N GLU A 210 5.84 1.80 -6.60
CA GLU A 210 4.79 2.35 -5.75
C GLU A 210 5.41 2.82 -4.43
N GLY A 211 5.30 4.11 -4.13
CA GLY A 211 5.62 4.68 -2.82
C GLY A 211 4.33 5.15 -2.17
N LEU A 212 3.85 4.43 -1.15
CA LEU A 212 2.61 4.74 -0.46
C LEU A 212 2.83 5.75 0.68
N PRO A 213 1.78 6.49 1.07
CA PRO A 213 1.76 7.18 2.35
C PRO A 213 2.18 6.25 3.48
N GLY A 214 2.99 6.77 4.40
CA GLY A 214 3.54 5.94 5.50
C GLY A 214 4.81 5.19 5.12
N GLY A 215 5.44 5.51 3.98
CA GLY A 215 6.84 5.15 3.67
C GLY A 215 7.06 3.72 3.17
N MET A 216 5.99 2.94 2.97
CA MET A 216 6.11 1.67 2.26
C MET A 216 6.43 1.96 0.79
N GLN A 217 7.46 1.29 0.28
CA GLN A 217 7.85 1.35 -1.12
C GLN A 217 7.90 -0.06 -1.71
N ARG A 218 7.47 -0.19 -2.95
CA ARG A 218 7.56 -1.38 -3.78
C ARG A 218 8.17 -1.01 -5.10
N GLU A 219 9.04 -1.86 -5.60
CA GLU A 219 9.81 -1.60 -6.79
C GLU A 219 10.04 -2.90 -7.57
N LEU A 220 9.88 -2.83 -8.88
CA LEU A 220 10.21 -3.88 -9.83
C LEU A 220 11.40 -3.42 -10.67
N ARG A 221 12.44 -4.25 -10.75
CA ARG A 221 13.63 -4.05 -11.59
C ARG A 221 13.83 -5.27 -12.49
N ASN A 222 14.64 -5.09 -13.52
CA ASN A 222 15.02 -6.17 -14.44
C ASN A 222 13.79 -6.92 -15.00
N VAL A 223 12.73 -6.18 -15.33
CA VAL A 223 11.47 -6.73 -15.83
C VAL A 223 11.71 -7.38 -17.18
N LYS A 224 11.46 -8.69 -17.26
CA LYS A 224 11.55 -9.51 -18.48
C LYS A 224 10.15 -9.98 -18.85
N MET A 225 9.66 -9.52 -19.99
CA MET A 225 8.35 -9.87 -20.50
C MET A 225 8.30 -11.29 -21.06
N GLY A 226 7.14 -11.92 -20.96
CA GLY A 226 6.87 -13.27 -21.46
C GLY A 226 6.56 -14.26 -20.35
N ALA A 227 5.93 -15.37 -20.73
CA ALA A 227 5.55 -16.47 -19.86
C ALA A 227 6.76 -17.03 -19.10
N PRO A 228 6.77 -17.02 -17.75
CA PRO A 228 7.69 -17.82 -16.97
C PRO A 228 7.46 -19.32 -17.20
N ASP A 229 8.45 -20.16 -16.86
CA ASP A 229 8.31 -21.62 -16.91
C ASP A 229 7.10 -22.07 -16.05
N ALA A 230 6.21 -22.85 -16.66
CA ALA A 230 5.01 -23.37 -16.00
C ALA A 230 5.34 -24.21 -14.75
N ALA A 231 6.49 -24.90 -14.74
CA ALA A 231 6.94 -25.70 -13.60
C ALA A 231 7.22 -24.84 -12.35
N LEU A 232 7.45 -23.54 -12.49
CA LEU A 232 7.59 -22.62 -11.34
C LEU A 232 6.29 -22.53 -10.53
N PHE A 233 5.13 -22.81 -11.11
CA PHE A 233 3.84 -22.70 -10.41
C PHE A 233 3.39 -24.02 -9.76
N GLU A 234 4.24 -25.05 -9.82
CA GLU A 234 4.00 -26.36 -9.22
C GLU A 234 4.77 -26.54 -7.91
N VAL A 235 4.32 -27.49 -7.09
CA VAL A 235 5.11 -27.96 -5.95
C VAL A 235 6.16 -28.94 -6.46
N PRO A 236 7.47 -28.71 -6.22
CA PRO A 236 8.50 -29.63 -6.72
C PRO A 236 8.40 -31.03 -6.10
N GLU A 237 8.96 -32.01 -6.80
CA GLU A 237 9.01 -33.39 -6.31
C GLU A 237 9.75 -33.50 -4.97
N GLY A 238 9.23 -34.36 -4.07
CA GLY A 238 9.82 -34.61 -2.76
C GLY A 238 9.39 -33.63 -1.66
N TYR A 239 8.49 -32.70 -1.96
CA TYR A 239 7.88 -31.84 -0.93
C TYR A 239 6.77 -32.57 -0.18
N THR A 240 6.67 -32.32 1.13
CA THR A 240 5.60 -32.86 1.98
C THR A 240 4.69 -31.74 2.48
N MET A 241 3.38 -31.91 2.33
CA MET A 241 2.40 -30.97 2.87
C MET A 241 2.42 -31.05 4.40
N MET A 242 2.65 -29.93 5.07
CA MET A 242 2.40 -29.81 6.49
C MET A 242 0.88 -29.76 6.71
N GLY A 243 0.40 -30.49 7.72
CA GLY A 243 -1.03 -30.47 8.07
C GLY A 243 -1.54 -29.02 8.20
N GLN A 244 -2.78 -28.79 7.78
CA GLN A 244 -3.36 -27.44 7.80
C GLN A 244 -3.20 -26.82 9.20
N PRO A 245 -2.67 -25.59 9.33
CA PRO A 245 -2.68 -24.91 10.61
C PRO A 245 -4.15 -24.83 11.09
N PRO A 246 -4.42 -25.04 12.40
CA PRO A 246 -5.77 -24.92 12.93
C PRO A 246 -6.39 -23.60 12.47
N GLN A 247 -7.66 -23.61 12.06
CA GLN A 247 -8.34 -22.42 11.52
C GLN A 247 -8.23 -21.20 12.45
N ASP A 248 -8.15 -21.42 13.76
CA ASP A 248 -7.95 -20.39 14.77
C ASP A 248 -6.59 -19.67 14.67
N ALA A 249 -5.55 -20.35 14.15
CA ALA A 249 -4.22 -19.77 13.94
C ALA A 249 -4.16 -18.83 12.73
N GLN A 250 -5.11 -18.93 11.79
CA GLN A 250 -5.22 -18.01 10.65
C GLN A 250 -5.84 -16.67 11.05
N GLN A 251 -6.72 -16.63 12.06
CA GLN A 251 -7.27 -15.39 12.60
C GLN A 251 -6.24 -14.59 13.42
N MET A 252 -5.22 -15.25 13.97
CA MET A 252 -4.13 -14.61 14.73
C MET A 252 -3.09 -13.92 13.84
N GLN A 253 -3.15 -14.11 12.52
CA GLN A 253 -2.29 -13.44 11.52
C GLN A 253 -3.03 -12.34 10.76
N GLN A 254 -4.17 -11.86 11.24
CA GLN A 254 -4.59 -10.49 10.95
C GLN A 254 -4.06 -9.63 12.09
N PRO A 255 -3.54 -8.41 11.84
CA PRO A 255 -3.27 -7.53 12.97
C PRO A 255 -4.65 -7.24 13.55
N GLN A 256 -4.96 -7.78 14.73
CA GLN A 256 -6.13 -7.30 15.44
C GLN A 256 -5.99 -5.77 15.46
N PRO A 257 -6.96 -5.01 14.92
CA PRO A 257 -6.95 -3.57 15.14
C PRO A 257 -6.84 -3.44 16.64
N GLN A 258 -5.73 -2.86 17.11
CA GLN A 258 -5.55 -2.59 18.53
C GLN A 258 -6.83 -1.89 18.94
N GLN A 259 -7.68 -2.60 19.69
CA GLN A 259 -8.75 -1.97 20.40
C GLN A 259 -8.00 -1.03 21.32
N VAL A 260 -7.94 0.23 20.92
CA VAL A 260 -7.61 1.32 21.80
C VAL A 260 -8.68 1.22 22.86
N GLN A 261 -8.39 0.47 23.92
CA GLN A 261 -9.16 0.58 25.14
C GLN A 261 -9.14 2.06 25.43
N PRO A 262 -10.30 2.75 25.51
CA PRO A 262 -10.31 4.08 26.04
C PRO A 262 -9.74 3.91 27.44
N GLN A 263 -8.47 4.30 27.62
CA GLN A 263 -7.94 4.59 28.94
C GLN A 263 -8.93 5.61 29.48
N GLN A 264 -9.78 5.13 30.39
CA GLN A 264 -10.62 5.98 31.19
C GLN A 264 -9.67 7.03 31.73
N MET A 265 -9.78 8.25 31.21
CA MET A 265 -9.17 9.41 31.80
C MET A 265 -9.76 9.46 33.21
N GLN A 266 -9.02 8.90 34.16
CA GLN A 266 -9.23 9.15 35.56
C GLN A 266 -8.97 10.65 35.70
N HIS A 267 -10.06 11.41 35.63
CA HIS A 267 -10.07 12.81 35.98
C HIS A 267 -9.41 12.93 37.36
N PRO A 268 -8.35 13.74 37.50
CA PRO A 268 -7.88 14.13 38.82
C PRO A 268 -9.05 14.82 39.50
N GLN A 269 -9.58 14.20 40.56
CA GLN A 269 -10.56 14.85 41.43
C GLN A 269 -9.89 16.10 42.00
N MET A 270 -10.22 17.26 41.45
CA MET A 270 -9.98 18.52 42.11
C MET A 270 -10.83 18.53 43.38
N GLN A 271 -10.16 18.35 44.51
CA GLN A 271 -10.73 18.57 45.83
C GLN A 271 -11.20 20.03 45.90
N ARG A 272 -12.52 20.21 45.82
CA ARG A 272 -13.17 21.47 46.15
C ARG A 272 -13.05 21.68 47.66
N PRO A 273 -12.46 22.79 48.14
CA PRO A 273 -12.50 23.12 49.55
C PRO A 273 -13.96 23.41 49.95
N GLN A 274 -14.42 22.73 51.00
CA GLN A 274 -15.74 22.96 51.56
C GLN A 274 -15.80 24.34 52.22
N GLN A 275 -16.69 25.18 51.73
CA GLN A 275 -17.14 26.40 52.40
C GLN A 275 -18.49 26.09 53.07
N PRO A 276 -18.67 26.34 54.37
CA PRO A 276 -19.91 26.08 55.07
C PRO A 276 -20.79 27.33 55.06
N TYR A 277 -22.02 27.27 54.54
CA TYR A 277 -23.05 28.25 54.90
C TYR A 277 -24.45 27.63 55.01
N PRO A 278 -25.32 28.23 55.85
CA PRO A 278 -26.51 27.60 56.40
C PRO A 278 -27.79 27.88 55.60
N TYR A 279 -28.79 27.13 56.02
CA TYR A 279 -30.22 27.11 55.73
C TYR A 279 -30.90 28.48 55.44
N GLY A 280 -31.75 28.48 54.39
CA GLY A 280 -32.98 29.30 54.34
C GLY A 280 -33.28 30.02 53.01
N GLY A 281 -34.49 29.79 52.47
CA GLY A 281 -35.29 30.85 51.83
C GLY A 281 -35.42 30.89 50.31
N SER A 282 -36.56 30.38 49.83
CA SER A 282 -37.48 30.94 48.81
C SER A 282 -37.00 31.78 47.61
N ALA A 283 -37.54 31.38 46.45
CA ALA A 283 -38.13 32.19 45.37
C ALA A 283 -37.22 32.94 44.38
N GLY A 284 -37.58 32.78 43.10
CA GLY A 284 -37.36 33.78 42.05
C GLY A 284 -36.24 33.48 41.06
N TYR A 285 -36.60 33.13 39.82
CA TYR A 285 -35.71 33.32 38.67
C TYR A 285 -35.45 34.82 38.45
N PRO A 286 -34.25 35.19 38.00
CA PRO A 286 -34.19 35.74 36.65
C PRO A 286 -32.98 35.26 35.82
N ALA A 287 -33.14 35.37 34.50
CA ALA A 287 -32.15 35.09 33.47
C ALA A 287 -30.88 35.96 33.59
N PRO A 288 -29.70 35.47 33.16
CA PRO A 288 -28.57 36.32 32.84
C PRO A 288 -28.37 36.53 31.33
N GLN A 289 -28.02 37.79 31.04
CA GLN A 289 -27.64 38.44 29.80
C GLN A 289 -26.32 37.94 29.16
N PRO A 290 -26.03 38.32 27.89
CA PRO A 290 -24.86 37.84 27.15
C PRO A 290 -23.58 38.55 27.59
N GLN A 291 -22.51 37.78 27.87
CA GLN A 291 -21.20 38.32 28.17
C GLN A 291 -20.33 38.48 26.92
N ALA A 292 -19.83 39.71 26.81
CA ALA A 292 -18.92 40.26 25.83
C ALA A 292 -17.45 39.82 26.05
N TYR A 293 -16.77 39.63 24.92
CA TYR A 293 -15.36 39.91 24.60
C TYR A 293 -14.23 39.66 25.62
N GLY A 294 -13.23 38.90 25.14
CA GLY A 294 -11.83 39.33 25.20
C GLY A 294 -10.96 38.68 26.28
N GLN A 295 -10.23 37.63 25.89
CA GLN A 295 -8.96 37.27 26.54
C GLN A 295 -7.92 36.99 25.44
N PRO A 296 -6.76 37.67 25.46
CA PRO A 296 -5.68 37.41 24.51
C PRO A 296 -4.94 36.11 24.84
N TYR A 297 -4.65 35.31 23.81
CA TYR A 297 -3.81 34.12 23.91
C TYR A 297 -2.39 34.49 24.38
N PRO A 298 -1.77 33.70 25.28
CA PRO A 298 -0.39 33.90 25.65
C PRO A 298 0.56 33.58 24.47
N ALA A 299 1.59 34.40 24.34
CA ALA A 299 2.62 34.30 23.31
C ALA A 299 3.39 32.95 23.38
N PRO A 300 3.80 32.38 22.23
CA PRO A 300 4.57 31.15 22.20
C PRO A 300 5.99 31.35 22.76
N TYR A 301 6.42 30.37 23.56
CA TYR A 301 7.76 30.30 24.15
C TYR A 301 8.88 30.36 23.08
N PRO A 302 10.03 30.98 23.39
CA PRO A 302 11.17 31.03 22.48
C PRO A 302 11.76 29.64 22.25
N ARG A 303 11.93 29.29 20.97
CA ARG A 303 12.61 28.05 20.55
C ARG A 303 14.07 28.08 21.00
N GLN A 304 14.49 27.03 21.69
CA GLN A 304 15.91 26.77 21.97
C GLN A 304 16.65 26.48 20.65
N PRO A 305 17.86 27.04 20.44
CA PRO A 305 18.66 26.75 19.26
C PRO A 305 19.20 25.32 19.33
N TYR A 306 18.96 24.55 18.26
CA TYR A 306 19.58 23.24 18.06
C TYR A 306 21.11 23.41 17.90
N PRO A 307 21.93 22.51 18.48
CA PRO A 307 23.36 22.53 18.24
C PRO A 307 23.65 22.19 16.77
N ALA A 308 24.55 22.96 16.16
CA ALA A 308 25.00 22.77 14.79
C ALA A 308 25.61 21.37 14.61
N GLN A 309 25.12 20.65 13.61
CA GLN A 309 25.74 19.41 13.14
C GLN A 309 27.09 19.75 12.48
N PRO A 310 28.18 19.02 12.76
CA PRO A 310 29.46 19.23 12.09
C PRO A 310 29.35 18.87 10.60
N TYR A 311 29.83 19.77 9.75
CA TYR A 311 29.94 19.55 8.31
C TYR A 311 30.84 18.33 8.01
N PRO A 312 30.54 17.54 6.96
CA PRO A 312 31.44 16.50 6.50
C PRO A 312 32.76 17.14 6.01
N PRO A 313 33.91 16.45 6.17
CA PRO A 313 35.20 16.96 5.76
C PRO A 313 35.23 17.19 4.24
N GLN A 314 35.71 18.37 3.85
CA GLN A 314 36.02 18.71 2.47
C GLN A 314 37.13 17.78 1.95
N PRO A 315 37.05 17.29 0.69
CA PRO A 315 38.12 16.51 0.11
C PRO A 315 39.38 17.36 -0.09
N TYR A 316 40.54 16.75 0.19
CA TYR A 316 41.85 17.37 0.02
C TYR A 316 42.10 17.78 -1.45
N PRO A 317 42.64 18.98 -1.70
CA PRO A 317 43.05 19.38 -3.05
C PRO A 317 44.21 18.50 -3.52
N GLY A 318 44.00 17.73 -4.60
CA GLY A 318 45.04 16.94 -5.26
C GLY A 318 44.72 15.47 -5.53
N GLN A 319 43.53 14.98 -5.17
CA GLN A 319 43.10 13.61 -5.52
C GLN A 319 42.33 13.62 -6.85
N PRO A 320 42.81 12.94 -7.92
CA PRO A 320 42.04 12.77 -9.14
C PRO A 320 40.85 11.86 -8.90
N TYR A 321 39.69 12.24 -9.42
CA TYR A 321 38.46 11.44 -9.39
C TYR A 321 38.71 10.05 -10.01
N PRO A 322 38.20 8.96 -9.41
CA PRO A 322 38.23 7.66 -10.07
C PRO A 322 37.37 7.71 -11.33
N ALA A 323 37.97 7.30 -12.45
CA ALA A 323 37.29 7.20 -13.74
C ALA A 323 36.10 6.22 -13.65
N PRO A 324 34.99 6.50 -14.35
CA PRO A 324 33.86 5.57 -14.41
C PRO A 324 34.31 4.25 -15.06
N TYR A 325 34.06 3.16 -14.35
CA TYR A 325 34.23 1.80 -14.86
C TYR A 325 33.27 1.57 -16.03
N GLY A 326 33.79 1.25 -17.21
CA GLY A 326 33.01 0.66 -18.30
C GLY A 326 33.27 1.25 -19.68
N ALA A 327 34.45 0.99 -20.25
CA ALA A 327 34.63 1.02 -21.70
C ALA A 327 35.51 -0.18 -22.10
N ALA A 328 34.91 -1.14 -22.79
CA ALA A 328 35.62 -2.26 -23.38
C ALA A 328 36.38 -1.79 -24.65
N PRO A 329 37.63 -2.24 -24.87
CA PRO A 329 38.41 -1.86 -26.04
C PRO A 329 38.00 -2.68 -27.28
N GLY A 330 37.72 -2.02 -28.42
CA GLY A 330 37.73 -2.75 -29.70
C GLY A 330 36.88 -2.29 -30.90
N GLN A 331 36.45 -1.04 -31.06
CA GLN A 331 35.84 -0.61 -32.33
C GLN A 331 36.52 0.62 -32.95
N PRO A 332 37.02 0.53 -34.19
CA PRO A 332 37.49 1.68 -34.95
C PRO A 332 36.32 2.46 -35.58
N PRO A 333 36.50 3.77 -35.83
CA PRO A 333 35.42 4.67 -36.20
C PRO A 333 34.90 4.45 -37.63
N ARG A 334 33.57 4.56 -37.78
CA ARG A 334 32.86 4.94 -39.01
C ARG A 334 31.90 6.07 -38.68
#